data_AF-A0AAV5EBQ0-F1
#
_entry.id   AF-A0AAV5EBQ0-F1
#
_cell.length_a   1.000
_cell.length_b   1.000
_cell.length_c   1.000
_cell.angle_alpha   90.00
_cell.angle_beta   90.00
_cell.angle_gamma   90.00
#
_symmetry.space_group_name_H-M   'P 1'
#
loop_
_entity.id
_entity.type
_entity.pdbx_description
1 polymer ?
#
loop_
_entity_poly.entity_id
_entity_poly.type
_entity_poly.pdbx_seq_one_letter_code
_entity_poly.pdbx_strand_id
1 'polypeptide(L)'
;MGELYDMNLKGRPLAYTPFCDNNKDMDGYRFWKQGFWKDHLRGRPYHISALYVVDLAKFRQTAAGDTLRVFYEQLSKDPNSLSNLDQARAKTIDLCNNPMTKEPKLQGARRIVPEWVDLDSEARQFTARILGENPDSPEAIPSLSDASKTDDKGVDHNLKDEL
;
A
#
# COMPACT_ATOMS: atom_id res chain seq x y z
N MET A 1 -3.51 -9.48 17.05
CA MET A 1 -3.92 -8.08 17.36
C MET A 1 -3.72 -7.71 18.82
N GLY A 2 -4.02 -8.56 19.81
CA GLY A 2 -3.80 -8.25 21.24
C GLY A 2 -2.39 -7.75 21.57
N GLU A 3 -1.34 -8.41 21.08
CA GLU A 3 0.05 -7.96 21.29
C GLU A 3 0.36 -6.55 20.78
N LEU A 4 -0.36 -6.08 19.75
CA LEU A 4 -0.18 -4.73 19.21
C LEU A 4 -0.87 -3.69 20.10
N TYR A 5 -2.02 -4.06 20.68
CA TYR A 5 -2.76 -3.23 21.62
C TYR A 5 -1.98 -3.04 22.92
N ASP A 6 -1.35 -4.09 23.43
CA ASP A 6 -0.57 -4.07 24.67
C ASP A 6 0.89 -3.58 24.48
N MET A 7 1.24 -3.09 23.28
CA MET A 7 2.59 -2.64 22.98
C MET A 7 2.97 -1.42 23.81
N ASN A 8 4.08 -1.51 24.55
CA ASN A 8 4.63 -0.36 25.27
C ASN A 8 5.24 0.67 24.30
N LEU A 9 4.53 1.78 24.08
CA LEU A 9 4.96 2.89 23.22
C LEU A 9 6.02 3.81 23.85
N LYS A 10 6.51 3.50 25.05
CA LYS A 10 7.53 4.27 25.79
C LYS A 10 7.15 5.75 25.92
N GLY A 11 5.86 6.02 26.13
CA GLY A 11 5.30 7.36 26.28
C GLY A 11 5.17 8.17 24.98
N ARG A 12 5.38 7.56 23.81
CA ARG A 12 5.19 8.22 22.51
C ARG A 12 3.73 8.10 22.04
N PRO A 13 3.17 9.13 21.39
CA PRO A 13 1.78 9.11 20.93
C PRO A 13 1.56 8.23 19.69
N LEU A 14 2.63 7.90 18.96
CA LEU A 14 2.61 7.14 17.72
C LEU A 14 3.77 6.15 17.68
N ALA A 15 3.50 4.95 17.15
CA ALA A 15 4.52 4.01 16.71
C ALA A 15 4.18 3.49 15.32
N TYR A 16 5.21 3.43 14.48
CA TYR A 16 5.16 2.87 13.14
C TYR A 16 6.11 1.68 13.06
N THR A 17 5.87 0.81 12.12
CA THR A 17 6.82 -0.26 11.83
C THR A 17 7.97 0.30 10.97
N PRO A 18 9.21 -0.20 11.07
CA PRO A 18 10.29 0.17 10.14
C PRO A 18 10.28 -0.69 8.88
N PHE A 19 10.71 -0.14 7.75
CA PHE A 19 10.86 -0.88 6.49
C PHE A 19 11.90 -1.99 6.68
N CYS A 20 11.61 -3.18 6.15
CA CYS A 20 12.48 -4.34 6.33
C CYS A 20 13.74 -4.28 5.47
N ASP A 21 14.89 -4.55 6.07
CA ASP A 21 16.21 -4.47 5.44
C ASP A 21 16.81 -5.83 5.06
N ASN A 22 16.13 -6.94 5.41
CA ASN A 22 16.61 -8.33 5.30
C ASN A 22 17.07 -8.77 3.89
N ASN A 23 16.42 -8.30 2.83
CA ASN A 23 16.79 -8.69 1.45
C ASN A 23 17.74 -7.65 0.83
N LYS A 24 19.01 -8.01 0.63
CA LYS A 24 20.05 -7.12 0.07
C LYS A 24 19.90 -6.88 -1.43
N ASP A 25 19.31 -7.81 -2.18
CA ASP A 25 19.12 -7.67 -3.63
C ASP A 25 18.14 -6.53 -3.96
N MET A 26 17.33 -6.13 -2.98
CA MET A 26 16.38 -5.02 -3.11
C MET A 26 16.99 -3.66 -2.76
N ASP A 27 18.28 -3.58 -2.37
CA ASP A 27 18.90 -2.32 -1.95
C ASP A 27 18.84 -1.23 -3.01
N GLY A 28 18.93 -1.58 -4.30
CA GLY A 28 18.81 -0.63 -5.41
C GLY A 28 17.44 0.07 -5.51
N TYR A 29 16.39 -0.53 -4.95
CA TYR A 29 15.03 0.04 -4.93
C TYR A 29 14.73 0.83 -3.65
N ARG A 30 15.65 0.84 -2.68
CA ARG A 30 15.48 1.54 -1.40
C ARG A 30 15.85 3.00 -1.53
N PHE A 31 14.96 3.79 -2.12
CA PHE A 31 15.18 5.21 -2.36
C PHE A 31 15.54 5.99 -1.08
N TRP A 32 15.09 5.55 0.10
CA TRP A 32 15.39 6.19 1.38
C TRP A 32 16.83 6.01 1.87
N LYS A 33 17.61 5.08 1.27
CA LYS A 33 19.04 4.89 1.59
C LYS A 33 19.96 5.86 0.86
N GLN A 34 19.44 6.72 -0.01
CA GLN A 34 20.22 7.65 -0.82
C GLN A 34 19.57 9.06 -0.89
N GLY A 35 20.36 10.04 -1.33
CA GLY A 35 19.92 11.42 -1.54
C GLY A 35 19.29 12.06 -0.31
N PHE A 36 18.26 12.89 -0.56
CA PHE A 36 17.56 13.67 0.46
C PHE A 36 17.13 12.84 1.68
N TRP A 37 16.54 11.67 1.46
CA TRP A 37 15.98 10.86 2.55
C TRP A 37 17.05 10.31 3.48
N LYS A 38 18.21 9.91 2.95
CA LYS A 38 19.34 9.44 3.78
C LYS A 38 19.80 10.54 4.75
N ASP A 39 19.95 11.75 4.23
CA ASP A 39 20.42 12.91 4.99
C ASP A 39 19.36 13.42 5.97
N HIS A 40 18.09 13.39 5.57
CA HIS A 40 16.96 13.79 6.39
C HIS A 40 16.72 12.82 7.55
N LEU A 41 16.85 11.51 7.32
CA LEU A 41 16.62 10.48 8.34
C LEU A 41 17.73 10.43 9.39
N ARG A 42 18.95 10.86 9.08
CA ARG A 42 20.10 10.91 10.02
C ARG A 42 20.32 9.60 10.78
N GLY A 43 20.25 8.48 10.06
CA GLY A 43 20.39 7.14 10.63
C GLY A 43 19.14 6.58 11.31
N ARG A 44 18.02 7.32 11.35
CA ARG A 44 16.73 6.78 11.80
C ARG A 44 16.14 5.86 10.72
N PRO A 45 15.39 4.82 11.12
CA PRO A 45 14.77 3.95 10.14
C PRO A 45 13.70 4.68 9.32
N TYR A 46 13.60 4.34 8.05
CA TYR A 46 12.44 4.71 7.22
C TYR A 46 11.25 3.86 7.65
N HIS A 47 10.15 4.51 8.00
CA HIS A 47 8.97 3.84 8.56
C HIS A 47 7.88 3.69 7.54
N ILE A 48 6.97 2.80 7.88
CA ILE A 48 5.93 2.38 7.00
C ILE A 48 4.52 2.46 7.65
N SER A 49 3.50 2.84 6.88
CA SER A 49 2.19 3.30 7.30
C SER A 49 1.03 2.29 7.27
N ALA A 50 1.05 1.16 6.55
CA ALA A 50 -0.13 0.25 6.66
C ALA A 50 -0.16 -0.57 7.96
N LEU A 51 0.78 -0.33 8.89
CA LEU A 51 0.51 -0.60 10.30
C LEU A 51 1.18 0.42 11.23
N TYR A 52 0.38 0.99 12.10
CA TYR A 52 0.80 1.88 13.18
C TYR A 52 -0.11 1.71 14.39
N VAL A 53 0.37 2.19 15.55
CA VAL A 53 -0.40 2.26 16.79
C VAL A 53 -0.48 3.72 17.22
N VAL A 54 -1.67 4.15 17.62
CA VAL A 54 -1.93 5.48 18.17
C VAL A 54 -2.40 5.34 19.61
N ASP A 55 -1.66 5.90 20.56
CA ASP A 55 -2.19 6.16 21.90
C ASP A 55 -2.99 7.46 21.83
N LEU A 56 -4.32 7.34 21.75
CA LEU A 56 -5.21 8.48 21.60
C LEU A 56 -5.14 9.46 22.78
N ALA A 57 -4.95 8.96 24.00
CA ALA A 57 -4.87 9.81 25.18
C ALA A 57 -3.59 10.65 25.11
N LYS A 58 -2.45 10.00 24.83
CA LYS A 58 -1.17 10.69 24.70
C LYS A 58 -1.15 11.63 23.50
N PHE A 59 -1.69 11.20 22.36
CA PHE A 59 -1.75 11.99 21.12
C PHE A 59 -2.51 13.31 21.32
N ARG A 60 -3.60 13.28 22.08
CA ARG A 60 -4.36 14.48 22.46
C ARG A 60 -3.60 15.32 23.47
N GLN A 61 -3.05 14.72 24.53
CA GLN A 61 -2.29 15.44 25.56
C GLN A 61 -1.09 16.20 24.98
N THR A 62 -0.44 15.64 23.97
CA THR A 62 0.75 16.27 23.35
C THR A 62 0.42 17.14 22.14
N ALA A 63 -0.86 17.33 21.80
CA ALA A 63 -1.28 18.05 20.59
C ALA A 63 -0.56 17.58 19.31
N ALA A 64 -0.27 16.27 19.22
CA ALA A 64 0.54 15.73 18.13
C ALA A 64 -0.13 15.93 16.76
N GLY A 65 -1.47 15.89 16.73
CA GLY A 65 -2.25 16.16 15.51
C GLY A 65 -2.10 17.58 14.98
N ASP A 66 -2.01 18.58 15.86
CA ASP A 66 -1.83 19.98 15.45
C ASP A 66 -0.45 20.18 14.82
N THR A 67 0.56 19.58 15.44
CA THR A 67 1.93 19.56 14.90
C THR A 67 1.97 18.93 13.51
N LEU A 68 1.33 17.77 13.32
CA LEU A 68 1.27 17.10 12.02
C LEU A 68 0.54 17.94 10.96
N ARG A 69 -0.56 18.62 11.31
CA ARG A 69 -1.29 19.49 10.39
C ARG A 69 -0.47 20.70 9.97
N VAL A 70 0.29 21.31 10.88
CA VAL A 70 1.20 22.43 10.55
C VAL A 70 2.27 21.98 9.57
N PHE A 71 2.90 20.82 9.79
CA PHE A 71 3.88 20.28 8.86
C PHE A 71 3.26 19.95 7.50
N TYR A 72 2.08 19.34 7.49
CA TYR A 72 1.35 19.05 6.26
C TYR A 72 1.08 20.34 5.47
N GLU A 73 0.56 21.39 6.11
CA GLU A 73 0.25 22.67 5.48
C GLU A 73 1.49 23.38 4.91
N GLN A 74 2.66 23.18 5.53
CA GLN A 74 3.92 23.71 5.00
C GLN A 74 4.37 22.94 3.76
N LEU A 75 4.27 21.61 3.79
CA LEU A 75 4.73 20.74 2.71
C LEU A 75 3.76 20.69 1.52
N SER A 76 2.46 20.84 1.76
CA SER A 76 1.41 20.79 0.72
C SER A 76 1.51 21.93 -0.29
N LYS A 77 2.26 23.00 0.03
CA LYS A 77 2.53 24.13 -0.87
C LYS A 77 3.37 23.73 -2.09
N ASP A 78 4.18 22.68 -1.96
CA ASP A 78 4.90 22.07 -3.08
C ASP A 78 4.23 20.74 -3.48
N PRO A 79 3.62 20.65 -4.67
CA PRO A 79 2.95 19.43 -5.14
C PRO A 79 3.83 18.18 -5.15
N ASN A 80 5.16 18.33 -5.20
CA ASN A 80 6.09 17.20 -5.26
C ASN A 80 6.54 16.69 -3.87
N SER A 81 6.19 17.39 -2.79
CA SER A 81 6.73 17.13 -1.45
C SER A 81 6.06 15.98 -0.69
N LEU A 82 4.86 15.53 -1.10
CA LEU A 82 4.05 14.52 -0.37
C LEU A 82 3.88 13.20 -1.13
N SER A 83 4.93 12.74 -1.81
CA SER A 83 4.89 11.62 -2.76
C SER A 83 4.52 10.24 -2.20
N ASN A 84 4.59 10.00 -0.88
CA ASN A 84 4.42 8.66 -0.30
C ASN A 84 3.75 8.71 1.08
N LEU A 85 2.55 9.32 1.18
CA LEU A 85 1.82 9.46 2.45
C LEU A 85 1.40 8.10 3.07
N ASP A 86 1.57 6.99 2.35
CA ASP A 86 1.21 5.67 2.80
C ASP A 86 2.09 4.53 2.23
N GLN A 87 3.03 3.97 2.99
CA GLN A 87 3.72 2.74 2.57
C GLN A 87 4.05 1.88 3.76
N ALA A 88 3.71 0.57 3.82
CA ALA A 88 3.61 -0.32 4.98
C ALA A 88 4.66 -1.44 5.16
N ARG A 89 4.56 -2.09 6.34
CA ARG A 89 4.83 -3.48 6.77
C ARG A 89 4.77 -3.56 8.29
N ALA A 90 4.64 -4.77 8.82
CA ALA A 90 3.96 -5.06 10.07
C ALA A 90 4.19 -6.52 10.44
N LYS A 91 3.66 -6.95 11.59
CA LYS A 91 3.37 -8.37 11.91
C LYS A 91 2.24 -8.96 11.03
N THR A 92 1.67 -8.17 10.13
CA THR A 92 0.67 -8.54 9.12
C THR A 92 1.32 -8.55 7.73
N ILE A 93 0.88 -9.45 6.86
CA ILE A 93 1.45 -9.59 5.50
C ILE A 93 0.83 -8.50 4.61
N ASP A 94 1.65 -7.56 4.15
CA ASP A 94 1.27 -6.61 3.09
C ASP A 94 1.78 -7.10 1.73
N LEU A 95 0.88 -7.23 0.76
CA LEU A 95 1.18 -7.67 -0.60
C LEU A 95 1.63 -6.47 -1.45
N CYS A 96 2.83 -5.97 -1.16
CA CYS A 96 3.44 -4.87 -1.90
C CYS A 96 3.76 -5.27 -3.35
N ASN A 97 3.76 -4.29 -4.26
CA ASN A 97 4.21 -4.52 -5.62
C ASN A 97 5.72 -4.81 -5.65
N ASN A 98 6.12 -5.90 -6.31
CA ASN A 98 7.54 -6.20 -6.49
C ASN A 98 8.07 -5.46 -7.74
N PRO A 99 9.04 -4.54 -7.61
CA PRO A 99 9.61 -3.85 -8.76
C PRO A 99 10.36 -4.77 -9.72
N MET A 100 10.80 -5.96 -9.27
CA MET A 100 11.46 -6.97 -10.09
C MET A 100 10.48 -7.92 -10.79
N THR A 101 9.25 -8.08 -10.30
CA THR A 101 8.27 -9.03 -10.84
C THR A 101 6.88 -8.43 -10.89
N LYS A 102 6.27 -8.37 -12.09
CA LYS A 102 4.90 -7.90 -12.29
C LYS A 102 3.84 -8.97 -11.96
N GLU A 103 4.08 -9.76 -10.92
CA GLU A 103 3.12 -10.76 -10.46
C GLU A 103 1.84 -10.05 -9.98
N PRO A 104 0.64 -10.43 -10.48
CA PRO A 104 -0.62 -9.90 -9.99
C PRO A 104 -0.81 -10.20 -8.50
N LYS A 105 -1.38 -9.24 -7.75
CA LYS A 105 -1.53 -9.35 -6.29
C LYS A 105 -2.28 -10.61 -5.83
N LEU A 106 -3.34 -11.02 -6.55
CA LEU A 106 -4.10 -12.23 -6.24
C LEU A 106 -3.26 -13.50 -6.35
N GLN A 107 -2.40 -13.57 -7.36
CA GLN A 107 -1.48 -14.70 -7.55
C GLN A 107 -0.44 -14.72 -6.43
N GLY A 108 0.13 -13.56 -6.11
CA GLY A 108 1.03 -13.42 -4.96
C GLY A 108 0.38 -13.82 -3.64
N ALA A 109 -0.88 -13.44 -3.41
CA ALA A 109 -1.63 -13.77 -2.20
C ALA A 109 -1.71 -15.29 -1.97
N ARG A 110 -2.13 -16.03 -3.00
CA ARG A 110 -2.25 -17.50 -2.98
C ARG A 110 -0.92 -18.20 -2.74
N ARG A 111 0.18 -17.61 -3.21
CA ARG A 111 1.52 -18.19 -3.07
C ARG A 111 2.16 -17.88 -1.72
N ILE A 112 1.93 -16.67 -1.19
CA ILE A 112 2.59 -16.15 0.01
C ILE A 112 1.86 -16.58 1.28
N VAL A 113 0.53 -16.66 1.24
CA VAL A 113 -0.32 -16.95 2.39
C VAL A 113 -0.96 -18.33 2.17
N PRO A 114 -0.43 -19.40 2.81
CA PRO A 114 -0.91 -20.77 2.59
C PRO A 114 -2.40 -20.95 2.84
N GLU A 115 -2.94 -20.27 3.86
CA GLU A 115 -4.35 -20.32 4.25
C GLU A 115 -5.28 -19.49 3.35
N TRP A 116 -4.75 -18.76 2.36
CA TRP A 116 -5.53 -17.81 1.56
C TRP A 116 -6.64 -18.50 0.76
N VAL A 117 -6.36 -19.66 0.17
CA VAL A 117 -7.32 -20.38 -0.68
C VAL A 117 -8.52 -20.83 0.13
N ASP A 118 -8.28 -21.32 1.35
CA ASP A 118 -9.33 -21.79 2.24
C ASP A 118 -10.21 -20.63 2.73
N LEU A 119 -9.59 -19.51 3.13
CA LEU A 119 -10.30 -18.30 3.55
C LEU A 119 -11.11 -17.66 2.41
N ASP A 120 -10.58 -17.62 1.19
CA ASP A 120 -11.29 -17.13 0.01
C ASP A 120 -12.50 -18.02 -0.32
N SER A 121 -12.34 -19.34 -0.21
CA SER A 121 -13.43 -20.31 -0.39
C SER A 121 -14.53 -20.14 0.65
N GLU A 122 -14.16 -20.00 1.93
CA GLU A 122 -15.10 -19.78 3.03
C GLU A 122 -15.91 -18.49 2.81
N ALA A 123 -15.24 -17.39 2.44
CA ALA A 123 -15.89 -16.12 2.17
C ALA A 123 -16.89 -16.23 1.00
N ARG A 124 -16.51 -16.90 -0.09
CA ARG A 124 -17.40 -17.11 -1.25
C ARG A 124 -18.63 -17.93 -0.89
N GLN A 125 -18.45 -19.02 -0.14
CA GLN A 125 -19.58 -19.85 0.31
C GLN A 125 -20.53 -19.04 1.20
N PHE A 126 -19.99 -18.19 2.07
CA PHE A 126 -20.79 -17.29 2.90
C PHE A 126 -21.58 -16.28 2.05
N THR A 127 -20.94 -15.65 1.07
CA THR A 127 -21.60 -14.72 0.14
C THR A 127 -22.71 -15.40 -0.67
N ALA A 128 -22.46 -16.60 -1.23
CA ALA A 128 -23.46 -17.35 -1.99
C ALA A 128 -24.71 -17.69 -1.14
N ARG A 129 -24.50 -18.07 0.13
CA ARG A 129 -25.60 -18.32 1.08
C ARG A 129 -26.46 -17.08 1.34
N ILE A 130 -25.86 -15.89 1.40
CA ILE A 130 -26.60 -14.63 1.60
C ILE A 130 -27.39 -14.24 0.35
N LEU A 131 -26.82 -14.45 -0.84
CA LEU A 131 -27.43 -14.06 -2.11
C LEU A 131 -28.47 -15.08 -2.61
N GLY A 132 -28.57 -16.25 -1.98
CA GLY A 132 -29.49 -17.32 -2.41
C GLY A 132 -29.03 -18.04 -3.68
N GLU A 133 -27.76 -17.91 -4.02
CA GLU A 133 -27.14 -18.58 -5.17
C GLU A 133 -26.67 -19.98 -4.73
N ASN A 134 -26.99 -21.01 -5.53
CA ASN A 134 -26.55 -22.37 -5.25
C ASN A 134 -25.02 -22.48 -5.49
N PRO A 135 -24.23 -22.97 -4.51
CA PRO A 135 -22.77 -22.97 -4.56
C PRO A 135 -22.13 -23.96 -5.56
N ASP A 136 -22.93 -24.66 -6.38
CA ASP A 136 -22.47 -25.67 -7.35
C ASP A 136 -22.41 -25.17 -8.81
N SER A 137 -22.50 -23.86 -9.06
CA SER A 137 -22.23 -23.30 -10.40
C SER A 137 -20.74 -22.96 -10.55
N PRO A 138 -19.97 -23.66 -11.40
CA PRO A 138 -18.57 -23.33 -11.65
C PRO A 138 -18.51 -22.13 -12.61
N GLU A 139 -18.82 -20.92 -12.13
CA GLU A 139 -18.61 -19.72 -12.93
C GLU A 139 -17.14 -19.30 -12.88
N ALA A 140 -16.60 -19.29 -14.10
CA ALA A 140 -15.22 -19.02 -14.42
C ALA A 140 -14.73 -17.69 -13.86
N ILE A 141 -13.45 -17.68 -13.49
CA ILE A 141 -12.65 -16.45 -13.44
C ILE A 141 -12.91 -15.70 -14.76
N PRO A 142 -13.37 -14.43 -14.76
CA PRO A 142 -13.41 -13.68 -15.99
C PRO A 142 -11.97 -13.55 -16.48
N SER A 143 -11.63 -14.23 -17.57
CA SER A 143 -10.42 -13.97 -18.31
C SER A 143 -10.46 -12.51 -18.74
N LEU A 144 -9.54 -11.69 -18.23
CA LEU A 144 -9.27 -10.37 -18.82
C LEU A 144 -8.70 -10.60 -20.23
N SER A 145 -9.59 -10.74 -21.20
CA SER A 145 -9.30 -10.69 -22.62
C SER A 145 -10.44 -9.97 -23.31
N ASP A 146 -10.66 -8.70 -22.95
CA ASP A 146 -11.41 -7.75 -23.76
C ASP A 146 -10.95 -6.32 -23.42
N ALA A 147 -9.77 -6.00 -23.92
CA ALA A 147 -9.35 -4.62 -24.16
C ALA A 147 -8.75 -4.54 -25.55
N SER A 148 -9.55 -4.84 -26.58
CA SER A 148 -9.23 -4.41 -27.94
C SER A 148 -10.49 -4.28 -28.80
N LYS A 149 -10.68 -3.03 -29.27
CA LYS A 149 -11.45 -2.58 -30.44
C LYS A 149 -12.93 -2.24 -30.23
N THR A 150 -13.18 -0.94 -30.15
CA THR A 150 -14.15 -0.30 -31.05
C THR A 150 -13.45 0.85 -31.77
N ASP A 151 -13.49 0.76 -33.09
CA ASP A 151 -12.97 1.69 -34.08
C ASP A 151 -13.57 3.10 -33.95
N ASP A 152 -12.76 4.14 -34.18
CA ASP A 152 -13.23 5.36 -34.83
C ASP A 152 -12.31 5.66 -36.02
N LYS A 153 -12.91 5.69 -37.21
CA LYS A 153 -12.22 5.97 -38.47
C LYS A 153 -12.30 7.46 -38.78
N GLY A 154 -11.18 8.13 -38.59
CA GLY A 154 -10.50 9.00 -39.57
C GLY A 154 -11.21 10.24 -40.10
N VAL A 155 -10.56 11.40 -39.90
CA VAL A 155 -10.37 12.40 -40.96
C VAL A 155 -8.96 12.97 -40.85
N ASP A 156 -8.26 12.93 -41.97
CA ASP A 156 -6.91 13.43 -42.25
C ASP A 156 -6.97 14.93 -42.58
N HIS A 157 -6.18 15.76 -41.90
CA HIS A 157 -5.65 16.98 -42.50
C HIS A 157 -4.33 17.39 -41.87
N ASN A 158 -3.27 17.12 -42.64
CA ASN A 158 -2.02 17.88 -42.65
C ASN A 158 -2.32 19.39 -42.66
N LEU A 159 -1.69 20.17 -41.78
CA LEU A 159 -1.22 21.51 -42.15
C LEU A 159 0.03 21.82 -41.31
N LYS A 160 1.07 22.23 -42.04
CA LYS A 160 2.38 22.61 -41.56
C LYS A 160 2.37 24.02 -40.94
N ASP A 161 3.53 24.34 -40.37
CA ASP A 161 4.18 25.65 -40.29
C ASP A 161 4.03 26.47 -38.99
N GLU A 162 5.21 26.64 -38.37
CA GLU A 162 5.79 27.88 -37.79
C GLU A 162 4.97 28.71 -36.79
N LEU A 163 5.37 28.69 -35.50
CA LEU A 163 6.30 29.66 -34.87
C LEU A 163 6.60 29.24 -33.42
#